data_AF-A0A962SME5-F1
#
_entry.id   AF-A0A962SME5-F1
#
_cell.length_a   1.000
_cell.length_b   1.000
_cell.length_c   1.000
_cell.angle_alpha   90.00
_cell.angle_beta   90.00
_cell.angle_gamma   90.00
#
_symmetry.space_group_name_H-M   'P 1'
#
loop_
_entity.id
_entity.type
_entity.pdbx_description
1 polymer ?
#
loop_
_entity_poly.entity_id
_entity_poly.type
_entity_poly.pdbx_seq_one_letter_code
_entity_poly.pdbx_strand_id
1 'polypeptide(L)'
;MKILPTKERNTAIFADSGPSVARTTSSRRIAFISDGRGAGVPLGYAIDACSRQQAKIDLIIHGTTDRTDIAALKNQIRLAGLDHYCIQLGTKPVGDLIHYVRNQPALILLVAIPYDTVAKALIDEAIPKRAGLMPVPLVLVGDHPPDCRTEKTAN
;
A
#
# COMPACT_ATOMS: atom_id res chain seq x y z
N MET A 1 -22.09 -2.12 76.91
CA MET A 1 -21.81 -0.69 76.64
C MET A 1 -22.31 -0.36 75.24
N LYS A 2 -23.02 0.77 75.11
CA LYS A 2 -23.62 1.34 73.87
C LYS A 2 -22.50 1.67 72.87
N ILE A 3 -22.69 1.68 71.53
CA ILE A 3 -23.34 2.73 70.72
C ILE A 3 -23.59 2.19 69.27
N LEU A 4 -24.78 2.44 68.71
CA LEU A 4 -25.16 2.45 67.27
C LEU A 4 -25.12 3.92 66.76
N PRO A 5 -25.43 4.30 65.51
CA PRO A 5 -25.19 3.76 64.14
C PRO A 5 -24.72 4.85 63.13
N THR A 6 -24.31 4.53 61.88
CA THR A 6 -24.43 5.43 60.69
C THR A 6 -24.15 4.64 59.39
N LYS A 7 -25.13 4.30 58.54
CA LYS A 7 -25.85 5.06 57.48
C LYS A 7 -25.02 5.34 56.21
N GLU A 8 -25.58 4.89 55.08
CA GLU A 8 -25.48 5.42 53.71
C GLU A 8 -24.16 5.31 52.91
N ARG A 9 -24.19 4.55 51.81
CA ARG A 9 -24.46 5.11 50.46
C ARG A 9 -24.64 4.00 49.42
N ASN A 10 -25.85 3.95 48.88
CA ASN A 10 -26.11 3.51 47.51
C ASN A 10 -25.44 4.51 46.56
N THR A 11 -24.75 4.05 45.52
CA THR A 11 -24.64 4.80 44.26
C THR A 11 -24.33 3.82 43.15
N ALA A 12 -25.34 3.59 42.31
CA ALA A 12 -25.16 3.09 40.96
C ALA A 12 -24.17 4.01 40.22
N ILE A 13 -23.23 3.42 39.49
CA ILE A 13 -22.56 4.10 38.39
C ILE A 13 -23.00 3.37 37.12
N PHE A 14 -24.03 3.92 36.50
CA PHE A 14 -24.23 3.80 35.06
C PHE A 14 -23.29 4.80 34.37
N ALA A 15 -23.01 4.52 33.08
CA ALA A 15 -22.14 5.21 32.14
C ALA A 15 -20.70 4.66 32.13
N ASP A 16 -20.15 4.18 31.02
CA ASP A 16 -20.45 4.48 29.63
C ASP A 16 -20.12 3.24 28.78
N SER A 17 -21.14 2.49 28.38
CA SER A 17 -21.03 1.61 27.21
C SER A 17 -21.08 2.49 25.97
N GLY A 18 -20.01 3.27 25.78
CA GLY A 18 -19.66 3.79 24.47
C GLY A 18 -19.42 2.59 23.55
N PRO A 19 -19.72 2.68 22.24
CA PRO A 19 -19.34 1.61 21.35
C PRO A 19 -17.84 1.44 21.51
N SER A 20 -17.41 0.30 22.05
CA SER A 20 -16.10 -0.25 21.76
C SER A 20 -16.13 -0.51 20.26
N VAL A 21 -15.92 0.55 19.48
CA VAL A 21 -15.39 0.45 18.15
C VAL A 21 -14.05 -0.22 18.41
N ALA A 22 -14.06 -1.55 18.39
CA ALA A 22 -12.90 -2.30 17.98
C ALA A 22 -12.54 -1.67 16.64
N ARG A 23 -11.71 -0.63 16.69
CA ARG A 23 -10.95 -0.17 15.55
C ARG A 23 -10.13 -1.39 15.25
N THR A 24 -10.65 -2.25 14.39
CA THR A 24 -9.82 -3.13 13.61
C THR A 24 -8.87 -2.15 12.95
N THR A 25 -7.70 -1.99 13.55
CA THR A 25 -6.64 -1.14 13.02
C THR A 25 -6.18 -1.89 11.79
N SER A 26 -6.91 -1.69 10.69
CA SER A 26 -6.56 -2.26 9.42
C SER A 26 -5.12 -1.81 9.17
N SER A 27 -4.20 -2.78 9.17
CA SER A 27 -2.78 -2.48 9.04
C SER A 27 -2.60 -1.70 7.75
N ARG A 28 -1.96 -0.53 7.83
CA ARG A 28 -1.67 0.33 6.68
C ARG A 28 -1.00 -0.50 5.60
N ARG A 29 -1.32 -0.22 4.33
CA ARG A 29 -0.81 -0.98 3.19
C ARG A 29 -0.24 -0.09 2.12
N ILE A 30 0.88 -0.50 1.56
CA ILE A 30 1.44 0.06 0.33
C ILE A 30 1.39 -1.04 -0.71
N ALA A 31 0.82 -0.76 -1.88
CA ALA A 31 0.79 -1.73 -2.96
C ALA A 31 1.90 -1.42 -3.97
N PHE A 32 2.71 -2.43 -4.31
CA PHE A 32 3.75 -2.36 -5.34
C PHE A 32 3.28 -3.16 -6.55
N ILE A 33 3.06 -2.48 -7.67
CA ILE A 33 2.62 -3.06 -8.94
C ILE A 33 3.85 -3.48 -9.73
N SER A 34 3.89 -4.74 -10.17
CA SER A 34 5.02 -5.29 -10.89
C SER A 34 4.60 -6.42 -11.84
N ASP A 35 5.29 -6.52 -12.97
CA ASP A 35 5.30 -7.67 -13.88
C ASP A 35 6.60 -8.48 -13.73
N GLY A 36 7.17 -8.51 -12.52
CA GLY A 36 8.48 -9.10 -12.19
C GLY A 36 9.62 -8.09 -12.19
N ARG A 37 9.43 -6.93 -12.82
CA ARG A 37 10.42 -5.85 -12.84
C ARG A 37 10.37 -4.98 -11.58
N GLY A 38 11.39 -4.14 -11.41
CA GLY A 38 11.44 -3.10 -10.37
C GLY A 38 12.08 -3.51 -9.04
N ALA A 39 12.88 -4.58 -9.02
CA ALA A 39 13.63 -5.04 -7.84
C ALA A 39 14.74 -4.07 -7.36
N GLY A 40 14.94 -2.93 -8.03
CA GLY A 40 15.89 -1.90 -7.63
C GLY A 40 15.25 -0.79 -6.79
N VAL A 41 15.51 0.45 -7.18
CA VAL A 41 14.96 1.69 -6.60
C VAL A 41 13.43 1.65 -6.43
N PRO A 42 12.61 1.11 -7.37
CA PRO A 42 11.16 1.08 -7.20
C PRO A 42 10.72 0.26 -5.99
N LEU A 43 11.24 -0.96 -5.85
CA LEU A 43 10.96 -1.80 -4.68
C LEU A 43 11.60 -1.22 -3.41
N GLY A 44 12.82 -0.68 -3.51
CA GLY A 44 13.49 -0.01 -2.39
C GLY A 44 12.66 1.15 -1.82
N TYR A 45 12.08 1.99 -2.69
CA TYR A 45 11.16 3.05 -2.28
C TYR A 45 9.92 2.50 -1.56
N ALA A 46 9.31 1.44 -2.08
CA ALA A 46 8.14 0.82 -1.46
C ALA A 46 8.47 0.25 -0.07
N ILE A 47 9.64 -0.40 0.08
CA ILE A 47 10.16 -0.92 1.36
C ILE A 47 10.40 0.23 2.36
N ASP A 48 11.06 1.29 1.93
CA ASP A 48 11.34 2.46 2.77
C ASP A 48 10.04 3.14 3.22
N ALA A 49 9.09 3.29 2.31
CA ALA A 49 7.78 3.85 2.61
C ALA A 49 7.01 2.97 3.60
N CYS A 50 7.08 1.65 3.46
CA CYS A 50 6.45 0.72 4.41
C CYS A 50 7.05 0.87 5.81
N SER A 51 8.38 0.90 5.90
CA SER A 51 9.12 1.02 7.16
C SER A 51 8.78 2.33 7.88
N ARG A 52 8.75 3.45 7.15
CA ARG A 52 8.41 4.77 7.71
C ARG A 52 6.96 4.88 8.16
N GLN A 53 6.05 4.19 7.47
CA GLN A 53 4.61 4.28 7.73
C GLN A 53 4.07 3.15 8.61
N GLN A 54 4.93 2.23 9.06
CA GLN A 54 4.54 1.00 9.75
C GLN A 54 3.47 0.22 8.96
N ALA A 55 3.67 0.14 7.64
CA ALA A 55 2.74 -0.47 6.70
C ALA A 55 3.24 -1.84 6.23
N LYS A 56 2.30 -2.69 5.82
CA LYS A 56 2.59 -3.93 5.08
C LYS A 56 2.67 -3.65 3.59
N ILE A 57 3.32 -4.53 2.85
CA ILE A 57 3.42 -4.40 1.39
C ILE A 57 2.52 -5.43 0.69
N ASP A 58 1.70 -4.95 -0.23
CA ASP A 58 0.92 -5.79 -1.14
C ASP A 58 1.64 -5.80 -2.49
N LEU A 59 2.25 -6.92 -2.82
CA LEU A 59 2.90 -7.16 -4.11
C LEU A 59 1.83 -7.56 -5.14
N ILE A 60 1.45 -6.61 -5.99
CA ILE A 60 0.43 -6.79 -7.04
C ILE A 60 1.13 -7.21 -8.33
N ILE A 61 0.97 -8.48 -8.71
CA ILE A 61 1.58 -9.06 -9.90
C ILE A 61 0.59 -9.09 -11.06
N HIS A 62 1.03 -8.67 -12.23
CA HIS A 62 0.25 -8.77 -13.46
C HIS A 62 1.05 -9.40 -14.61
N GLY A 63 0.34 -9.75 -15.68
CA GLY A 63 0.94 -10.38 -16.85
C GLY A 63 1.50 -11.79 -16.57
N THR A 64 2.14 -12.35 -17.60
CA THR A 64 2.90 -13.60 -17.52
C THR A 64 4.31 -13.29 -17.05
N THR A 65 4.50 -13.34 -15.73
CA THR A 65 5.79 -13.00 -15.09
C THR A 65 6.57 -14.27 -14.75
N ASP A 66 7.90 -14.22 -14.85
CA ASP A 66 8.76 -15.31 -14.38
C ASP A 66 8.64 -15.49 -12.85
N ARG A 67 8.49 -16.74 -12.42
CA ARG A 67 8.45 -17.11 -11.01
C ARG A 67 9.76 -16.75 -10.30
N THR A 68 10.89 -16.76 -11.00
CA THR A 68 12.18 -16.36 -10.41
C THR A 68 12.21 -14.89 -10.05
N ASP A 69 11.66 -14.03 -10.90
CA ASP A 69 11.65 -12.59 -10.70
C ASP A 69 10.72 -12.21 -9.54
N ILE A 70 9.54 -12.83 -9.49
CA ILE A 70 8.62 -12.67 -8.35
C ILE A 70 9.28 -13.17 -7.05
N ALA A 71 10.00 -14.29 -7.10
CA ALA A 71 10.69 -14.81 -5.92
C ALA A 71 11.81 -13.86 -5.46
N ALA A 72 12.54 -13.23 -6.39
CA ALA A 72 13.54 -12.22 -6.07
C ALA A 72 12.92 -11.01 -5.35
N LEU A 73 11.81 -10.46 -5.88
CA LEU A 73 11.07 -9.37 -5.24
C LEU A 73 10.63 -9.73 -3.80
N LYS A 74 10.00 -10.90 -3.64
CA LYS A 74 9.56 -11.40 -2.31
C LYS A 74 10.73 -11.59 -1.35
N ASN A 75 11.86 -12.08 -1.84
CA ASN A 75 13.06 -12.27 -1.02
C ASN A 75 13.60 -10.94 -0.51
N GLN A 76 13.68 -9.91 -1.35
CA GLN A 76 14.13 -8.59 -0.92
C GLN A 76 13.20 -7.98 0.15
N ILE A 77 11.88 -8.09 -0.05
CA ILE A 77 10.90 -7.63 0.93
C ILE A 77 11.08 -8.34 2.28
N ARG A 78 11.26 -9.67 2.24
CA ARG A 78 11.50 -10.48 3.44
C ARG A 78 12.82 -10.12 4.13
N LEU A 79 13.88 -9.88 3.37
CA LEU A 79 15.19 -9.46 3.90
C LEU A 79 15.10 -8.09 4.58
N ALA A 80 14.20 -7.21 4.13
CA ALA A 80 13.89 -5.95 4.78
C ALA A 80 13.01 -6.10 6.05
N GLY A 81 12.61 -7.33 6.41
CA GLY A 81 11.80 -7.58 7.60
C GLY A 81 10.33 -7.19 7.48
N LEU A 82 9.80 -7.05 6.26
CA LEU A 82 8.41 -6.65 6.04
C LEU A 82 7.50 -7.85 5.76
N ASP A 83 6.29 -7.81 6.33
CA ASP A 83 5.17 -8.67 5.95
C ASP A 83 4.70 -8.32 4.54
N HIS A 84 4.47 -9.35 3.71
CA HIS A 84 3.93 -9.14 2.36
C HIS A 84 2.78 -10.07 2.00
N TYR A 85 1.88 -9.55 1.19
CA TYR A 85 0.86 -10.33 0.48
C TYR A 85 1.12 -10.26 -1.01
N CYS A 86 1.01 -11.39 -1.70
CA CYS A 86 1.16 -11.45 -3.15
C CYS A 86 -0.23 -11.62 -3.77
N ILE A 87 -0.61 -10.72 -4.68
CA ILE A 87 -1.90 -10.72 -5.34
C ILE A 87 -1.65 -10.79 -6.84
N GLN A 88 -2.13 -11.85 -7.49
CA GLN A 88 -2.06 -12.00 -8.94
C GLN A 88 -3.32 -11.39 -9.56
N LEU A 89 -3.16 -10.42 -10.46
CA LEU A 89 -4.25 -9.87 -11.25
C LEU A 89 -4.67 -10.86 -12.35
N GLY A 90 -5.96 -10.84 -12.70
CA GLY A 90 -6.55 -11.71 -13.69
C GLY A 90 -6.40 -11.18 -15.11
N THR A 91 -7.37 -11.52 -15.97
CA THR A 91 -7.36 -11.16 -17.39
C THR A 91 -7.66 -9.69 -17.67
N LYS A 92 -8.12 -8.93 -16.66
CA LYS A 92 -8.46 -7.51 -16.77
C LYS A 92 -7.70 -6.71 -15.71
N PRO A 93 -6.36 -6.60 -15.83
CA PRO A 93 -5.51 -6.11 -14.75
C PRO A 93 -5.86 -4.70 -14.28
N VAL A 94 -6.21 -3.77 -15.18
CA VAL A 94 -6.62 -2.42 -14.79
C VAL A 94 -7.92 -2.43 -13.98
N GLY A 95 -8.91 -3.23 -14.42
CA GLY A 95 -10.19 -3.37 -13.71
C GLY A 95 -10.02 -4.02 -12.33
N ASP A 96 -9.20 -5.07 -12.27
CA ASP A 96 -8.89 -5.80 -11.04
C ASP A 96 -8.13 -4.90 -10.05
N LEU A 97 -7.19 -4.07 -10.54
CA LEU A 97 -6.45 -3.10 -9.73
C LEU A 97 -7.38 -2.00 -9.19
N ILE A 98 -8.27 -1.45 -10.02
CA ILE A 98 -9.28 -0.48 -9.57
C ILE A 98 -10.18 -1.10 -8.50
N HIS A 99 -10.60 -2.36 -8.70
CA HIS A 99 -11.39 -3.08 -7.72
C HIS A 99 -10.63 -3.29 -6.41
N TYR A 100 -9.36 -3.71 -6.47
CA TYR A 100 -8.50 -3.86 -5.30
C TYR A 100 -8.40 -2.55 -4.51
N VAL A 101 -8.06 -1.44 -5.18
CA VAL A 101 -7.92 -0.12 -4.51
C VAL A 101 -9.20 0.26 -3.78
N ARG A 102 -10.36 0.14 -4.44
CA ARG A 102 -11.64 0.55 -3.85
C ARG A 102 -12.03 -0.27 -2.63
N ASN A 103 -11.58 -1.52 -2.57
CA ASN A 103 -11.89 -2.44 -1.47
C ASN A 103 -10.79 -2.49 -0.41
N GLN A 104 -9.72 -1.70 -0.56
CA GLN A 104 -8.61 -1.68 0.38
C GLN A 104 -8.52 -0.33 1.12
N PRO A 105 -9.38 -0.07 2.13
CA PRO A 105 -9.44 1.23 2.82
C PRO A 105 -8.16 1.57 3.62
N ALA A 106 -7.29 0.58 3.87
CA ALA A 106 -5.99 0.78 4.52
C ALA A 106 -4.84 1.09 3.55
N LEU A 107 -5.11 1.08 2.23
CA LEU A 107 -4.14 1.40 1.20
C LEU A 107 -3.81 2.90 1.28
N ILE A 108 -2.53 3.21 1.47
CA ILE A 108 -2.05 4.60 1.61
C ILE A 108 -1.43 5.13 0.33
N LEU A 109 -0.80 4.27 -0.48
CA LEU A 109 -0.29 4.64 -1.82
C LEU A 109 -0.05 3.40 -2.68
N LEU A 110 -0.03 3.63 -4.00
CA LEU A 110 0.43 2.69 -5.00
C LEU A 110 1.84 3.09 -5.47
N VAL A 111 2.73 2.13 -5.62
CA VAL A 111 4.04 2.29 -6.25
C VAL A 111 4.07 1.48 -7.53
N ALA A 112 4.55 2.06 -8.62
CA ALA A 112 4.76 1.36 -9.88
C ALA A 112 5.99 1.90 -10.62
N ILE A 113 6.47 1.14 -11.60
CA ILE A 113 7.49 1.62 -12.53
C ILE A 113 6.85 2.46 -13.67
N PRO A 114 7.50 3.54 -14.16
CA PRO A 114 6.92 4.44 -15.18
C PRO A 114 6.50 3.77 -16.50
N TYR A 115 7.15 2.66 -16.86
CA TYR A 115 6.90 1.92 -18.11
C TYR A 115 6.12 0.62 -17.88
N ASP A 116 5.48 0.49 -16.73
CA ASP A 116 4.55 -0.59 -16.46
C ASP A 116 3.29 -0.39 -17.29
N THR A 117 2.87 -1.41 -18.02
CA THR A 117 1.71 -1.32 -18.92
C THR A 117 0.41 -1.11 -18.16
N VAL A 118 0.27 -1.70 -16.97
CA VAL A 118 -0.92 -1.56 -16.11
C VAL A 118 -0.91 -0.22 -15.41
N ALA A 119 0.24 0.25 -14.90
CA ALA A 119 0.33 1.59 -14.30
C ALA A 119 0.08 2.68 -15.33
N LYS A 120 0.61 2.54 -16.55
CA LYS A 120 0.34 3.47 -17.65
C LYS A 120 -1.15 3.48 -18.01
N ALA A 121 -1.76 2.31 -18.18
CA ALA A 121 -3.19 2.23 -18.47
C ALA A 121 -4.05 2.80 -17.33
N LEU A 122 -3.62 2.66 -16.06
CA LEU A 122 -4.28 3.30 -14.92
C LEU A 122 -4.23 4.84 -15.04
N ILE A 123 -3.10 5.41 -15.45
CA ILE A 123 -2.94 6.85 -15.67
C ILE A 123 -3.78 7.33 -16.87
N ASP A 124 -3.81 6.56 -17.96
CA ASP A 124 -4.50 6.96 -19.19
C ASP A 124 -6.03 6.79 -19.10
N GLU A 125 -6.49 5.77 -18.36
CA GLU A 125 -7.89 5.36 -18.34
C GLU A 125 -8.63 5.69 -17.04
N ALA A 126 -7.97 5.60 -15.89
CA ALA A 126 -8.64 5.73 -14.59
C ALA A 126 -8.57 7.14 -14.00
N ILE A 127 -7.47 7.86 -14.24
CA ILE A 127 -7.27 9.23 -13.71
C ILE A 127 -8.07 10.30 -14.49
N PRO A 128 -8.11 10.32 -15.83
CA PRO A 128 -8.70 11.43 -16.58
C PRO A 128 -10.19 11.22 -16.89
N LYS A 129 -10.63 9.97 -17.09
CA LYS A 129 -11.97 9.68 -17.62
C LYS A 129 -13.06 9.63 -16.56
N ARG A 130 -12.71 9.60 -15.28
CA ARG A 130 -13.66 9.53 -14.16
C ARG A 130 -13.12 10.31 -12.97
N ALA A 131 -13.69 11.49 -12.73
CA ALA A 131 -13.39 12.38 -11.61
C ALA A 131 -13.52 11.68 -10.24
N GLY A 132 -12.49 10.96 -9.79
CA GLY A 132 -12.38 10.45 -8.41
C GLY A 132 -12.29 8.93 -8.22
N LEU A 133 -11.86 8.12 -9.20
CA LEU A 133 -11.76 6.66 -8.99
C LEU A 133 -10.55 6.16 -8.22
N MET A 134 -9.47 6.95 -8.18
CA MET A 134 -8.25 6.61 -7.45
C MET A 134 -8.22 7.41 -6.15
N PRO A 135 -8.72 6.86 -5.03
CA PRO A 135 -8.67 7.53 -3.73
C PRO A 135 -7.26 7.61 -3.13
N VAL A 136 -6.27 6.96 -3.77
CA VAL A 136 -4.90 6.87 -3.25
C VAL A 136 -3.88 7.40 -4.26
N PRO A 137 -2.79 8.04 -3.80
CA PRO A 137 -1.71 8.48 -4.67
C PRO A 137 -1.07 7.31 -5.42
N LEU A 138 -0.81 7.51 -6.71
CA LEU A 138 0.07 6.65 -7.52
C LEU A 138 1.44 7.32 -7.62
N VAL A 139 2.47 6.63 -7.15
CA VAL A 139 3.87 7.07 -7.19
C VAL A 139 4.61 6.25 -8.23
N LEU A 140 5.14 6.92 -9.24
CA LEU A 140 5.98 6.29 -10.25
C LEU A 140 7.44 6.42 -9.85
N VAL A 141 8.12 5.29 -9.66
CA VAL A 141 9.53 5.26 -9.30
C VAL A 141 10.27 4.48 -10.37
N GLY A 142 11.24 5.13 -11.00
CA GLY A 142 12.13 4.48 -11.95
C GLY A 142 13.49 4.21 -11.32
N ASP A 143 14.07 3.07 -11.66
CA ASP A 143 15.52 2.96 -11.78
C ASP A 143 15.92 3.86 -12.96
N HIS A 144 16.54 5.02 -12.78
CA HIS A 144 17.12 5.75 -13.94
C HIS A 144 18.13 4.84 -14.68
N PRO A 145 18.44 4.97 -16.02
CA PRO A 145 18.64 6.23 -16.79
C PRO A 145 18.28 6.20 -18.33
N PRO A 146 18.38 7.32 -19.09
CA PRO A 146 19.44 7.42 -20.12
C PRO A 146 19.99 8.87 -20.31
N ASP A 147 21.28 9.01 -20.60
CA ASP A 147 21.94 10.21 -21.19
C ASP A 147 21.43 11.60 -20.76
N CYS A 148 21.95 12.11 -19.64
CA CYS A 148 22.01 13.55 -19.42
C CYS A 148 23.46 13.98 -19.23
N ARG A 149 24.20 14.09 -20.34
CA ARG A 149 25.22 15.11 -20.63
C ARG A 149 26.03 14.73 -21.89
N THR A 150 25.48 15.07 -23.04
CA THR A 150 26.31 15.67 -24.10
C THR A 150 25.74 17.06 -24.33
N GLU A 151 26.10 17.99 -23.45
CA GLU A 151 26.23 19.38 -23.88
C GLU A 151 27.34 19.37 -24.92
N LYS A 152 26.94 19.35 -26.18
CA LYS A 152 27.84 19.65 -27.29
C LYS A 152 28.19 21.12 -27.16
N THR A 153 29.25 21.41 -26.41
CA THR A 153 29.93 22.70 -26.41
C THR A 153 30.26 23.01 -27.86
N ALA A 154 29.57 23.99 -28.43
CA ALA A 154 29.98 24.61 -29.66
C ALA A 154 31.30 25.34 -29.39
N ASN A 155 32.35 24.97 -30.12
CA ASN A 155 33.47 25.82 -30.49
C ASN A 155 33.91 25.40 -31.89
#